data_AF-A0A8T5B906-F1
#
_entry.id   AF-A0A8T5B906-F1
#
_cell.length_a   1.000
_cell.length_b   1.000
_cell.length_c   1.000
_cell.angle_alpha   90.00
_cell.angle_beta   90.00
_cell.angle_gamma   90.00
#
_symmetry.space_group_name_H-M   'P 1'
#
loop_
_entity.id
_entity.type
_entity.pdbx_description
1 polymer ?
#
loop_
_entity_poly.entity_id
_entity_poly.type
_entity_poly.pdbx_seq_one_letter_code
_entity_poly.pdbx_strand_id
1 'polypeptide(L)' 'MMEEERLKRLIMHWIEHNEEHKARYEEAAKEAKTLGLEAVAEALEQAAGKASEISQKLRRALEAFK' A
#
# COMPACT_ATOMS: atom_id res chain seq x y z
N MET A 1 -26.13 10.01 -2.37
CA MET A 1 -25.97 8.56 -2.68
C MET A 1 -24.91 8.29 -3.75
N MET A 2 -24.94 8.92 -4.94
CA MET A 2 -23.93 8.64 -5.99
C MET A 2 -22.50 9.10 -5.65
N GLU A 3 -22.35 10.23 -4.95
CA GLU A 3 -21.03 10.75 -4.59
C GLU A 3 -20.34 9.91 -3.50
N GLU A 4 -21.11 9.46 -2.52
CA GLU A 4 -20.63 8.58 -1.45
C GLU A 4 -20.17 7.23 -2.02
N GLU A 5 -20.99 6.62 -2.86
CA GLU A 5 -20.68 5.35 -3.51
C GLU A 5 -19.49 5.48 -4.48
N ARG A 6 -19.37 6.61 -5.18
CA ARG A 6 -18.15 6.95 -5.94
C ARG A 6 -16.93 7.03 -5.03
N LEU A 7 -17.03 7.65 -3.86
CA LEU A 7 -15.92 7.76 -2.92
C LEU A 7 -15.52 6.40 -2.33
N LYS A 8 -16.49 5.54 -1.97
CA LYS A 8 -16.24 4.15 -1.54
C LYS A 8 -15.41 3.40 -2.60
N ARG A 9 -15.81 3.48 -3.87
CA ARG A 9 -15.06 2.86 -4.98
C ARG A 9 -13.64 3.40 -5.13
N LEU A 10 -13.44 4.70 -5.03
CA LEU A 10 -12.09 5.30 -5.08
C LEU A 10 -11.21 4.78 -3.93
N ILE A 11 -11.75 4.74 -2.72
CA ILE A 11 -11.01 4.24 -1.55
C ILE A 11 -10.65 2.75 -1.71
N MET A 12 -11.58 1.93 -2.21
CA MET A 12 -11.29 0.51 -2.51
C MET A 12 -10.17 0.37 -3.55
N HIS A 13 -10.21 1.17 -4.63
CA HIS A 13 -9.18 1.15 -5.66
C HIS A 13 -7.80 1.60 -5.12
N TRP A 14 -7.76 2.61 -4.25
CA TRP A 14 -6.51 3.02 -3.60
C TRP A 14 -5.95 1.94 -2.68
N ILE A 15 -6.80 1.18 -1.97
CA ILE A 15 -6.35 0.04 -1.17
C ILE A 15 -5.72 -1.01 -2.06
N GLU A 16 -6.38 -1.40 -3.15
CA GLU A 16 -5.85 -2.37 -4.11
C GLU A 16 -4.49 -1.94 -4.65
N HIS A 17 -4.38 -0.70 -5.11
CA HIS A 17 -3.14 -0.17 -5.66
C HIS A 17 -2.00 -0.09 -4.62
N ASN A 18 -2.30 0.23 -3.37
CA ASN A 18 -1.30 0.23 -2.30
C ASN A 18 -0.80 -1.18 -1.99
N GLU A 19 -1.66 -2.21 -2.04
CA GLU A 19 -1.22 -3.61 -1.88
C GLU A 19 -0.36 -4.06 -3.07
N GLU A 20 -0.68 -3.64 -4.30
CA GLU A 20 0.18 -3.87 -5.47
C GLU A 20 1.56 -3.22 -5.31
N HIS A 21 1.59 -1.96 -4.87
CA HIS A 21 2.84 -1.25 -4.60
C HIS A 21 3.66 -1.93 -3.50
N LYS A 22 3.02 -2.31 -2.39
CA LYS A 22 3.65 -3.05 -1.31
C LYS A 22 4.34 -4.31 -1.86
N ALA A 23 3.62 -5.14 -2.62
CA ALA A 23 4.18 -6.38 -3.17
C ALA A 23 5.40 -6.12 -4.07
N ARG A 24 5.32 -5.10 -4.94
CA ARG A 24 6.44 -4.69 -5.80
C ARG A 24 7.65 -4.18 -5.00
N TYR A 25 7.41 -3.41 -3.94
CA TYR A 25 8.49 -2.92 -3.08
C TYR A 25 9.15 -4.06 -2.29
N GLU A 26 8.37 -5.04 -1.81
CA GLU A 26 8.90 -6.24 -1.16
C GLU A 26 9.73 -7.11 -2.11
N GLU A 27 9.30 -7.24 -3.38
CA GLU A 27 10.07 -7.95 -4.41
C GLU A 27 11.38 -7.23 -4.72
N ALA A 28 11.33 -5.91 -4.95
CA ALA A 28 12.50 -5.09 -5.20
C ALA A 28 13.46 -5.06 -3.98
N ALA A 29 12.93 -5.10 -2.76
CA ALA A 29 13.75 -5.19 -1.56
C ALA A 29 14.53 -6.52 -1.50
N LYS A 30 13.89 -7.64 -1.89
CA LYS A 30 14.56 -8.94 -1.98
C LYS A 30 15.66 -8.93 -3.04
N GLU A 31 15.42 -8.29 -4.19
CA GLU A 31 16.43 -8.10 -5.23
C GLU A 31 17.59 -7.22 -4.72
N ALA A 32 17.31 -6.10 -4.04
CA ALA A 32 18.36 -5.26 -3.46
C ALA A 32 19.22 -6.03 -2.44
N LYS A 33 18.63 -6.94 -1.66
CA LYS A 33 19.38 -7.83 -0.75
C LYS A 33 20.30 -8.80 -1.51
N THR A 34 19.85 -9.36 -2.63
CA THR A 34 20.68 -10.29 -3.43
C THR A 34 21.86 -9.58 -4.08
N LEU A 35 21.73 -8.27 -4.32
CA LEU A 35 22.79 -7.41 -4.86
C LEU A 35 23.72 -6.81 -3.79
N GLY A 36 23.50 -7.08 -2.49
CA GLY A 36 24.30 -6.50 -1.41
C GLY A 36 24.09 -4.99 -1.23
N LEU A 37 22.87 -4.51 -1.49
CA LEU A 37 22.46 -3.11 -1.34
C LEU A 37 21.57 -2.94 -0.12
N GLU A 38 22.12 -3.17 1.08
CA GLU A 38 21.33 -3.27 2.32
C GLU A 38 20.51 -2.01 2.61
N ALA A 39 21.09 -0.82 2.43
CA ALA A 39 20.38 0.45 2.66
C ALA A 39 19.22 0.66 1.67
N VAL A 40 19.35 0.18 0.42
CA VAL A 40 18.28 0.25 -0.58
C VAL A 40 17.17 -0.72 -0.22
N ALA A 41 17.53 -1.95 0.17
CA ALA A 41 16.57 -2.95 0.62
C ALA A 41 15.77 -2.44 1.82
N GLU A 42 16.44 -1.85 2.81
CA GLU A 42 15.77 -1.30 4.00
C GLU A 42 14.78 -0.19 3.63
N ALA A 43 15.16 0.74 2.75
CA ALA A 43 14.28 1.81 2.30
C ALA A 43 13.03 1.26 1.57
N LEU A 44 13.20 0.22 0.75
CA LEU A 44 12.10 -0.44 0.04
C LEU A 44 11.16 -1.20 0.99
N GLU A 45 11.69 -1.87 2.02
CA GLU A 45 10.88 -2.51 3.06
C GLU A 45 10.08 -1.49 3.87
N GLN A 46 10.70 -0.35 4.22
CA GLN A 46 9.99 0.74 4.87
C GLN A 46 8.88 1.30 3.97
N ALA A 47 9.13 1.47 2.67
CA ALA A 47 8.11 1.90 1.71
C ALA A 47 6.93 0.90 1.62
N ALA A 48 7.21 -0.40 1.59
CA ALA A 48 6.20 -1.45 1.64
C ALA A 48 5.35 -1.39 2.91
N GLY A 49 6.00 -1.21 4.07
CA GLY A 49 5.33 -1.00 5.35
C GLY A 49 4.41 0.22 5.34
N LYS A 50 4.86 1.34 4.77
CA LYS A 50 4.05 2.56 4.64
C LYS A 50 2.86 2.40 3.71
N ALA A 51 3.01 1.68 2.59
CA ALA A 51 1.89 1.35 1.72
C ALA A 51 0.81 0.54 2.49
N SER A 52 1.23 -0.44 3.31
CA SER A 52 0.31 -1.19 4.16
C SER A 52 -0.38 -0.33 5.22
N GLU A 53 0.34 0.58 5.88
CA GLU A 53 -0.25 1.53 6.85
C GLU A 53 -1.33 2.42 6.19
N ILE A 54 -1.11 2.84 4.93
CA ILE A 54 -2.10 3.62 4.18
C ILE A 54 -3.34 2.76 3.92
N SER A 55 -3.17 1.54 3.40
CA SER A 55 -4.29 0.60 3.19
C SER A 55 -5.12 0.37 4.45
N GLN A 56 -4.48 0.21 5.61
CA GLN A 56 -5.19 0.04 6.89
C GLN A 56 -6.05 1.26 7.25
N LYS A 57 -5.53 2.48 7.07
CA LYS A 57 -6.30 3.72 7.31
C LYS A 57 -7.47 3.84 6.33
N LEU A 58 -7.27 3.46 5.07
CA LEU A 58 -8.32 3.47 4.06
C LEU A 58 -9.41 2.43 4.34
N ARG A 59 -9.06 1.23 4.83
CA ARG A 59 -10.06 0.23 5.28
C ARG A 59 -10.92 0.76 6.42
N ARG A 60 -10.31 1.41 7.41
CA ARG A 60 -11.06 2.10 8.49
C ARG A 60 -11.97 3.20 7.96
N ALA A 61 -11.55 3.93 6.92
CA ALA A 61 -12.40 4.91 6.27
C ALA A 61 -13.63 4.25 5.61
N LEU A 62 -13.46 3.08 4.96
CA LEU A 62 -14.59 2.31 4.42
C LEU A 62 -15.56 1.84 5.50
N GLU A 63 -15.05 1.38 6.64
CA GLU A 63 -15.86 0.97 7.81
C GLU A 63 -16.65 2.12 8.43
N ALA A 64 -16.22 3.37 8.21
CA ALA A 64 -16.87 4.56 8.76
C ALA A 64 -18.06 5.07 7.93
N PHE A 65 -18.29 4.55 6.72
CA PHE A 65 -19.50 4.85 5.96
C PHE A 65 -20.70 4.11 6.58
N LYS A 66 -21.81 4.83 6.82
CA LYS A 66 -23.07 4.28 7.35
C LYS A 66 -23.99 3.80 6.24
#